data_AF-A0A7Y0C4R8-F1
#
_entry.id   AF-A0A7Y0C4R8-F1
#
_cell.length_a   1.000
_cell.length_b   1.000
_cell.length_c   1.000
_cell.angle_alpha   90.00
_cell.angle_beta   90.00
_cell.angle_gamma   90.00
#
_symmetry.space_group_name_H-M   'P 1'
#
loop_
_entity.id
_entity.type
_entity.pdbx_description
1 polymer ?
#
loop_
_entity_poly.entity_id
_entity_poly.type
_entity_poly.pdbx_seq_one_letter_code
_entity_poly.pdbx_strand_id
1 'polypeptide(L)' 'MKPDPESDYAQLRCLLEDLLARPVKDFPRIDHIIDQLAHLQLAIKDEHGYKGNNPNE' A
#
# COMPACT_ATOMS: atom_id res chain seq x y z
N MET A 1 18.30 -0.44 -10.35
CA MET A 1 16.85 -0.51 -10.67
C MET A 1 16.17 0.49 -9.74
N LYS A 2 15.39 1.42 -10.27
CA LYS A 2 14.59 2.29 -9.40
C LYS A 2 13.48 1.41 -8.79
N PRO A 3 13.14 1.59 -7.51
CA PRO A 3 11.96 0.92 -6.96
C PRO A 3 10.73 1.43 -7.72
N ASP A 4 10.00 0.51 -8.36
CA ASP A 4 8.74 0.82 -9.04
C ASP A 4 7.62 0.69 -8.00
N PRO A 5 7.05 1.80 -7.53
CA PRO A 5 6.08 1.78 -6.43
C PRO A 5 4.79 1.04 -6.82
N GLU A 6 4.46 1.00 -8.12
CA GLU A 6 3.37 0.17 -8.66
C GLU A 6 3.65 -1.33 -8.51
N SER A 7 4.91 -1.75 -8.69
CA SER A 7 5.33 -3.15 -8.52
C SER A 7 5.29 -3.56 -7.05
N ASP A 8 5.76 -2.69 -6.16
CA ASP A 8 5.70 -2.91 -4.71
C ASP A 8 4.24 -2.99 -4.23
N TYR A 9 3.35 -2.17 -4.79
CA TYR A 9 1.92 -2.20 -4.48
C TYR A 9 1.27 -3.52 -4.92
N ALA A 10 1.59 -3.98 -6.13
CA ALA A 10 1.09 -5.27 -6.63
C ALA A 10 1.57 -6.45 -5.77
N GLN A 11 2.82 -6.44 -5.33
CA GLN A 11 3.37 -7.48 -4.46
C GLN A 11 2.70 -7.50 -3.08
N LEU A 12 2.57 -6.33 -2.45
CA LEU A 12 1.90 -6.21 -1.15
C LEU A 12 0.42 -6.63 -1.22
N ARG A 13 -0.26 -6.32 -2.34
CA ARG A 13 -1.65 -6.75 -2.55
C ARG A 13 -1.77 -8.26 -2.72
N CYS A 14 -0.87 -8.88 -3.47
CA CYS A 14 -0.82 -10.33 -3.60
C CYS A 14 -0.58 -11.02 -2.24
N LEU A 15 0.32 -10.49 -1.43
CA LEU A 15 0.60 -11.00 -0.07
C LEU A 15 -0.61 -10.85 0.86
N LEU A 16 -1.33 -9.73 0.76
CA LEU A 16 -2.57 -9.53 1.51
C LEU A 16 -3.64 -10.55 1.11
N GLU A 17 -3.83 -10.78 -0.19
CA GLU A 17 -4.78 -11.78 -0.69
C GLU A 17 -4.43 -13.20 -0.23
N ASP A 18 -3.15 -13.58 -0.24
CA ASP A 18 -2.70 -14.87 0.31
C ASP A 18 -3.02 -15.01 1.80
N LEU A 19 -2.72 -13.99 2.61
CA LEU A 19 -3.02 -14.01 4.05
C LEU A 19 -4.52 -14.05 4.32
N LEU A 20 -5.32 -13.39 3.49
CA LEU A 20 -6.79 -13.43 3.55
C LEU A 20 -7.37 -14.73 2.99
N ALA A 21 -6.62 -15.53 2.24
CA ALA A 21 -7.05 -16.87 1.81
C ALA A 21 -6.74 -17.95 2.86
N ARG A 22 -5.78 -17.71 3.76
CA ARG A 22 -5.39 -18.69 4.78
C ARG A 22 -6.51 -18.99 5.79
N PRO A 23 -6.65 -20.24 6.26
CA PRO A 23 -7.68 -20.62 7.24
C PRO A 23 -7.45 -19.99 8.62
N VAL A 24 -6.20 -19.73 9.00
CA VAL A 24 -5.84 -19.01 10.21
C VAL A 24 -5.36 -17.62 9.82
N LYS A 25 -6.03 -16.59 10.34
CA LYS A 25 -5.69 -15.19 10.05
C LYS A 25 -4.57 -14.72 10.96
N ASP A 26 -3.49 -14.25 10.35
CA ASP A 26 -2.46 -13.49 11.02
C ASP A 26 -2.84 -12.00 10.97
N PHE A 27 -3.77 -11.61 11.84
CA PHE A 27 -4.31 -10.24 11.86
C PHE A 27 -3.22 -9.16 12.04
N PRO A 28 -2.23 -9.32 12.93
CA PRO A 28 -1.15 -8.34 13.06
C PRO A 28 -0.37 -8.15 11.74
N ARG A 29 -0.11 -9.23 11.01
CA ARG A 29 0.60 -9.16 9.73
C ARG A 29 -0.27 -8.56 8.62
N ILE A 30 -1.57 -8.87 8.62
CA ILE A 30 -2.53 -8.28 7.69
C ILE A 30 -2.61 -6.76 7.90
N ASP A 31 -2.71 -6.31 9.16
CA ASP A 31 -2.77 -4.90 9.52
C ASP A 31 -1.52 -4.15 9.05
N HIS A 32 -0.33 -4.73 9.28
CA HIS A 32 0.93 -4.17 8.81
C HIS A 32 0.99 -4.02 7.28
N ILE A 33 0.49 -5.00 6.52
CA ILE A 33 0.47 -4.92 5.05
C ILE A 33 -0.53 -3.87 4.56
N ILE A 34 -1.67 -3.72 5.24
CA ILE A 34 -2.65 -2.68 4.92
C ILE A 34 -2.04 -1.28 5.13
N ASP A 35 -1.32 -1.08 6.24
CA ASP A 35 -0.62 0.18 6.54
C ASP A 35 0.44 0.51 5.47
N GLN A 36 1.25 -0.49 5.08
CA GLN A 36 2.23 -0.35 4.00
C GLN A 36 1.58 -0.01 2.65
N LEU A 37 0.45 -0.65 2.30
CA LEU A 37 -0.29 -0.33 1.09
C LEU A 37 -0.83 1.11 1.11
N ALA A 38 -1.33 1.59 2.25
CA ALA A 38 -1.81 2.95 2.41
C ALA A 38 -0.68 3.98 2.23
N HIS A 39 0.47 3.75 2.88
CA HIS A 39 1.65 4.60 2.73
C HIS A 39 2.15 4.64 1.27
N LEU A 40 2.18 3.49 0.61
CA LEU A 40 2.63 3.41 -0.78
C LEU A 40 1.66 4.11 -1.74
N GLN A 41 0.35 3.99 -1.51
CA GLN A 41 -0.64 4.76 -2.29
C GLN A 41 -0.49 6.27 -2.09
N LEU A 42 -0.15 6.74 -0.89
CA LEU A 42 0.12 8.15 -0.64
C LEU A 42 1.37 8.60 -1.40
N ALA A 43 2.45 7.81 -1.37
CA ALA A 43 3.68 8.11 -2.09
C ALA A 43 3.46 8.15 -3.62
N ILE A 44 2.69 7.20 -4.18
CA ILE A 44 2.33 7.21 -5.61
C ILE A 44 1.49 8.45 -5.95
N LYS A 45 0.52 8.83 -5.11
CA LYS A 45 -0.30 10.03 -5.35
C LYS A 45 0.50 11.33 -5.29
N ASP A 46 1.47 11.41 -4.38
CA ASP A 46 2.39 12.54 -4.24
C ASP A 46 3.33 12.65 -5.46
N GLU A 47 3.93 11.52 -5.89
CA GLU A 47 4.84 11.45 -7.04
C GLU A 47 4.13 11.79 -8.37
N HIS A 48 2.87 11.36 -8.54
CA HIS A 48 2.06 11.68 -9.71
C HIS A 48 1.45 13.10 -9.69
N GLY A 49 1.78 13.92 -8.68
CA GLY A 49 1.41 15.34 -8.67
C GLY A 49 -0.08 15.61 -8.50
N TYR A 50 -0.84 14.69 -7.87
CA TYR A 50 -2.09 15.10 -7.22
C TYR A 50 -1.70 15.91 -5.97
N LYS A 51 -1.25 17.15 -6.20
CA LYS A 51 -1.30 18.21 -5.22
C LYS A 51 -2.74 18.21 -4.74
N GLY A 52 -2.96 17.67 -3.54
CA GLY A 52 -4.13 18.01 -2.78
C GLY A 52 -4.20 19.52 -2.83
N ASN A 53 -5.32 20.05 -3.31
CA ASN A 53 -5.76 21.33 -2.81
C ASN A 53 -5.79 21.14 -1.29
N ASN A 54 -4.73 21.51 -0.58
CA ASN A 54 -4.82 21.85 0.83
C ASN A 54 -5.62 23.15 0.85
N PRO A 55 -6.91 23.19 1.24
CA PRO A 55 -7.58 24.47 1.46
C PRO A 55 -7.15 25.10 2.79
N ASN A 56 -6.02 24.67 3.38
CA ASN A 56 -5.57 25.04 4.71
C ASN A 56 -4.06 25.33 4.79
N GLU A 57 -3.38 25.54 3.65
CA GLU A 57 -2.10 26.28 3.57
C GLU A 57 -2.34 27.69 3.01
#